data_AF-A0A1G8AKC6-F1
#
_entry.id   AF-A0A1G8AKC6-F1
#
_cell.length_a   1.000
_cell.length_b   1.000
_cell.length_c   1.000
_cell.angle_alpha   90.00
_cell.angle_beta   90.00
_cell.angle_gamma   90.00
#
_symmetry.space_group_name_H-M   'P 1'
#
loop_
_entity.id
_entity.type
_entity.pdbx_description
1 polymer ?
#
loop_
_entity_poly.entity_id
_entity_poly.type
_entity_poly.pdbx_seq_one_letter_code
_entity_poly.pdbx_strand_id
1 'polypeptide(L)'
;MQKPDEPTLYDLFDETSFRYWELQLQEGREPSLKQLVALIEANADQAFRSSLRPVLIKGLRGELKVKRGRPARDSHQQTRLWLAKCDYHGSLAEQREAREARPGVNHKPASKGGVHIPTHERVAEEVLRRWRLPMTVRSFLNEIASQK
;
A
#
# COMPACT_ATOMS: atom_id res chain seq x y z
N MET A 1 -1.68 -39.93 -20.65
CA MET A 1 -1.78 -38.46 -20.81
C MET A 1 -3.16 -38.05 -20.32
N GLN A 2 -3.27 -37.51 -19.10
CA GLN A 2 -4.53 -36.98 -18.58
C GLN A 2 -4.80 -35.63 -19.25
N LYS A 3 -6.01 -35.43 -19.80
CA LYS A 3 -6.48 -34.12 -20.27
C LYS A 3 -6.37 -33.12 -19.10
N PRO A 4 -5.90 -31.89 -19.32
CA PRO A 4 -6.03 -30.88 -18.28
C PRO A 4 -7.51 -30.53 -18.17
N ASP A 5 -8.15 -30.95 -17.09
CA ASP A 5 -9.48 -30.45 -16.71
C ASP A 5 -9.44 -28.92 -16.70
N GLU A 6 -10.47 -28.27 -17.24
CA GLU A 6 -10.57 -26.81 -17.27
C GLU A 6 -10.37 -26.24 -15.85
N PRO A 7 -9.57 -25.17 -15.68
CA PRO A 7 -9.36 -24.58 -14.38
C PRO A 7 -10.67 -24.04 -13.83
N THR A 8 -11.02 -24.46 -12.61
CA THR A 8 -12.17 -23.90 -11.90
C THR A 8 -11.84 -22.48 -11.44
N LEU A 9 -12.85 -21.65 -11.15
CA LEU A 9 -12.61 -20.32 -10.58
C LEU A 9 -11.79 -20.39 -9.28
N TYR A 10 -11.99 -21.43 -8.48
CA TYR A 10 -11.18 -21.69 -7.28
C TYR A 10 -9.70 -21.85 -7.62
N ASP A 11 -9.36 -22.57 -8.70
CA ASP A 11 -7.97 -22.74 -9.14
C ASP A 11 -7.30 -21.44 -9.62
N LEU A 12 -8.08 -20.42 -9.96
CA LEU A 12 -7.60 -19.15 -10.49
C LEU A 12 -7.42 -18.08 -9.42
N PHE A 13 -8.07 -18.23 -8.26
CA PHE A 13 -8.08 -17.20 -7.22
C PHE A 13 -7.70 -17.70 -5.82
N ASP A 14 -7.64 -19.01 -5.59
CA ASP A 14 -7.32 -19.55 -4.28
C ASP A 14 -5.81 -19.70 -4.09
N GLU A 15 -5.24 -18.87 -3.21
CA GLU A 15 -3.82 -18.92 -2.82
C GLU A 15 -3.43 -20.23 -2.10
N THR A 16 -4.40 -21.09 -1.74
CA THR A 16 -4.15 -22.43 -1.20
C THR A 16 -4.19 -23.53 -2.26
N SER A 17 -4.48 -23.22 -3.54
CA SER A 17 -4.42 -24.19 -4.63
C SER A 17 -3.02 -24.31 -5.22
N PHE A 18 -2.56 -25.54 -5.46
CA PHE A 18 -1.32 -25.77 -6.22
C PHE A 18 -1.41 -25.24 -7.64
N ARG A 19 -2.58 -25.35 -8.27
CA ARG A 19 -2.78 -24.93 -9.66
C ARG A 19 -2.69 -23.41 -9.81
N TYR A 20 -3.21 -22.67 -8.83
CA TYR A 20 -3.05 -21.22 -8.75
C TYR A 20 -1.57 -20.82 -8.77
N TRP A 21 -0.76 -21.42 -7.88
CA TRP A 21 0.66 -21.09 -7.79
C TRP A 21 1.47 -21.54 -9.00
N GLU A 22 1.10 -22.64 -9.65
CA GLU A 22 1.70 -23.02 -10.93
C GLU A 22 1.51 -21.94 -12.01
N LEU A 23 0.30 -21.39 -12.11
CA LEU A 23 0.01 -20.28 -13.04
C LEU A 23 0.77 -19.02 -12.65
N GLN A 24 0.78 -18.64 -11.36
CA GLN A 24 1.51 -17.46 -10.89
C GLN A 24 3.02 -17.58 -11.15
N LEU A 25 3.61 -18.77 -11.00
CA LEU A 25 5.02 -19.00 -11.29
C LEU A 25 5.34 -18.91 -12.78
N GLN A 26 4.44 -19.34 -13.67
CA GLN A 26 4.58 -19.11 -15.11
C GLN A 26 4.56 -17.62 -15.46
N GLU A 27 3.82 -16.81 -14.71
CA GLU A 27 3.82 -15.34 -14.82
C GLU A 27 5.01 -14.67 -14.10
N GLY A 28 5.94 -15.44 -13.54
CA GLY A 28 7.12 -14.95 -12.84
C GLY A 28 6.87 -14.40 -11.43
N ARG A 29 5.71 -14.72 -10.83
CA ARG A 29 5.35 -14.32 -9.47
C ARG A 29 5.69 -15.45 -8.49
N GLU A 30 6.51 -15.15 -7.49
CA GLU A 30 6.88 -16.10 -6.42
C GLU A 30 6.01 -15.90 -5.17
N PRO A 31 5.61 -16.98 -4.47
CA PRO A 31 4.90 -16.88 -3.20
C PRO A 31 5.77 -16.29 -2.11
N SER A 32 5.14 -15.56 -1.18
CA SER A 32 5.77 -15.21 0.09
C SER A 32 5.91 -16.44 1.00
N LEU A 33 6.79 -16.38 2.00
CA LEU A 33 6.94 -17.46 2.99
C LEU A 33 5.61 -17.79 3.69
N LYS A 34 4.80 -16.77 4.02
CA LYS A 34 3.49 -16.98 4.66
C LYS A 34 2.52 -17.74 3.75
N GLN A 35 2.49 -17.37 2.46
CA GLN A 35 1.66 -18.04 1.47
C GLN A 35 2.14 -19.47 1.21
N LEU A 36 3.45 -19.69 1.19
CA LEU A 36 4.04 -21.03 1.07
C LEU A 36 3.64 -21.93 2.24
N VAL A 37 3.67 -21.41 3.47
CA VAL A 37 3.22 -22.14 4.66
C VAL A 37 1.73 -22.48 4.57
N ALA A 38 0.88 -21.50 4.24
CA ALA A 38 -0.55 -21.73 4.07
C ALA A 38 -0.86 -22.78 2.99
N LEU A 39 -0.10 -22.77 1.88
CA LEU A 39 -0.20 -23.75 0.80
C LEU A 39 0.17 -25.17 1.27
N ILE A 40 1.22 -25.30 2.09
CA ILE A 40 1.66 -26.59 2.66
C ILE A 40 0.63 -27.10 3.67
N GLU A 41 0.12 -26.24 4.56
CA GLU A 41 -0.87 -26.60 5.57
C GLU A 41 -2.19 -27.07 4.95
N ALA A 42 -2.68 -26.34 3.93
CA ALA A 42 -3.93 -26.68 3.25
C ALA A 42 -3.85 -27.98 2.42
N ASN A 43 -2.65 -28.40 2.03
CA ASN A 43 -2.43 -29.56 1.16
C ASN A 43 -1.47 -30.58 1.78
N ALA A 44 -1.44 -30.71 3.11
CA ALA A 44 -0.49 -31.54 3.84
C ALA A 44 -0.50 -33.02 3.38
N ASP A 45 -1.66 -33.52 2.97
CA ASP A 45 -1.85 -34.92 2.53
C ASP A 45 -1.58 -35.14 1.03
N GLN A 46 -1.29 -34.08 0.28
CA GLN A 46 -1.09 -34.14 -1.17
C GLN A 46 0.39 -34.13 -1.55
N ALA A 47 0.77 -34.92 -2.55
CA ALA A 47 2.11 -34.89 -3.08
C ALA A 47 2.40 -33.57 -3.81
N PHE A 48 3.47 -32.88 -3.42
CA PHE A 48 3.88 -31.63 -4.07
C PHE A 48 4.23 -31.84 -5.54
N ARG A 49 3.62 -30.99 -6.38
CA ARG A 49 3.90 -30.92 -7.82
C ARG A 49 5.37 -30.52 -8.05
N SER A 50 5.98 -31.10 -9.08
CA SER A 50 7.41 -30.90 -9.40
C SER A 50 7.75 -29.43 -9.69
N SER A 51 6.81 -28.69 -10.27
CA SER A 51 6.82 -27.24 -10.52
C SER A 51 7.04 -26.39 -9.25
N LEU A 52 6.50 -26.83 -8.11
CA LEU A 52 6.57 -26.10 -6.84
C LEU A 52 7.79 -26.44 -5.99
N ARG A 53 8.45 -27.59 -6.25
CA ARG A 53 9.63 -28.05 -5.49
C ARG A 53 10.77 -27.03 -5.46
N PRO A 54 11.15 -26.37 -6.57
CA PRO A 54 12.21 -25.36 -6.53
C PRO A 54 11.88 -24.19 -5.61
N VAL A 55 10.61 -23.80 -5.55
CA VAL A 55 10.12 -22.67 -4.74
C VAL A 55 10.08 -23.04 -3.26
N LEU A 56 9.66 -24.28 -2.94
CA LEU A 56 9.74 -24.83 -1.59
C LEU A 56 11.19 -24.89 -1.09
N ILE A 57 12.12 -25.37 -1.93
CA ILE A 57 13.55 -25.41 -1.59
C ILE A 57 14.09 -24.00 -1.33
N LYS A 58 13.77 -23.02 -2.19
CA LYS A 58 14.12 -21.61 -1.96
C LYS A 58 13.54 -21.08 -0.64
N GLY A 59 12.30 -21.44 -0.32
CA GLY A 59 11.64 -21.04 0.93
C GLY A 59 12.33 -21.60 2.16
N LEU A 60 12.65 -22.90 2.16
CA LEU A 60 13.37 -23.56 3.24
C LEU A 60 14.79 -23.03 3.42
N ARG A 61 15.43 -22.56 2.34
CA ARG A 61 16.75 -21.90 2.39
C ARG A 61 16.69 -20.43 2.79
N GLY A 62 15.50 -19.85 2.95
CA GLY A 62 15.33 -18.42 3.18
C GLY A 62 15.71 -17.55 1.98
N GLU A 63 15.80 -18.14 0.79
CA GLU A 63 16.15 -17.47 -0.47
C GLU A 63 14.93 -16.89 -1.19
N LEU A 64 13.71 -17.17 -0.72
CA LEU A 64 12.52 -16.44 -1.17
C LEU A 64 12.71 -14.97 -0.81
N LYS A 65 12.80 -14.12 -1.82
CA LYS A 65 13.02 -12.69 -1.65
C LYS A 65 11.95 -12.14 -0.71
N VAL A 66 12.34 -11.82 0.52
CA VAL A 66 11.56 -10.91 1.36
C VAL A 66 11.48 -9.62 0.56
N LYS A 67 10.28 -9.18 0.19
CA LYS A 67 10.09 -7.83 -0.39
C LYS A 67 10.66 -6.84 0.63
N ARG A 68 11.91 -6.43 0.42
CA ARG A 68 12.57 -5.40 1.24
C ARG A 68 11.88 -4.09 0.88
N GLY A 69 10.89 -3.73 1.69
CA GLY A 69 10.06 -2.55 1.53
C GLY A 69 9.11 -2.41 2.71
N ARG A 70 8.54 -1.20 2.88
CA ARG A 70 7.46 -0.98 3.84
C ARG A 70 6.35 -2.00 3.58
N PRO A 71 5.78 -2.67 4.59
CA PRO A 71 4.63 -3.53 4.38
C PRO A 71 3.53 -2.75 3.64
N ALA A 72 2.89 -3.41 2.67
CA ALA A 72 1.78 -2.81 1.95
C ALA A 72 0.72 -2.33 2.97
N ARG A 73 0.21 -1.12 2.78
CA ARG A 73 -0.91 -0.62 3.60
C ARG A 73 -2.08 -1.59 3.41
N ASP A 74 -2.77 -1.91 4.50
CA ASP A 74 -4.04 -2.62 4.39
C ASP A 74 -5.06 -1.73 3.62
N SER A 75 -6.10 -2.35 3.07
CA SER A 75 -7.10 -1.66 2.25
C SER A 75 -7.76 -0.50 3.01
N HIS A 76 -7.97 -0.64 4.31
CA HIS A 76 -8.57 0.38 5.16
C HIS A 76 -7.64 1.59 5.37
N GLN A 77 -6.34 1.38 5.61
CA GLN A 77 -5.32 2.40 5.69
C GLN A 77 -5.15 3.12 4.34
N GLN A 78 -5.26 2.40 3.24
CA GLN A 78 -5.20 2.96 1.90
C GLN A 78 -6.41 3.87 1.61
N THR A 79 -7.61 3.44 1.98
CA THR A 79 -8.84 4.25 1.88
C THR A 79 -8.76 5.51 2.74
N ARG A 80 -8.33 5.39 4.00
CA ARG A 80 -8.16 6.56 4.89
C ARG A 80 -7.14 7.55 4.35
N LEU A 81 -6.05 7.06 3.79
CA LEU A 81 -5.05 7.92 3.15
C LEU A 81 -5.63 8.63 1.93
N TRP A 82 -6.41 7.92 1.09
CA TRP A 82 -7.03 8.52 -0.09
C TRP A 82 -8.01 9.64 0.31
N LEU A 83 -8.90 9.38 1.27
CA LEU A 83 -9.82 10.38 1.80
C LEU A 83 -9.09 11.58 2.41
N ALA A 84 -8.02 11.34 3.16
CA ALA A 84 -7.18 12.40 3.72
C ALA A 84 -6.53 13.26 2.63
N LYS A 85 -6.10 12.69 1.50
CA LYS A 85 -5.56 13.46 0.36
C LYS A 85 -6.64 14.34 -0.27
N CYS A 86 -7.85 13.81 -0.47
CA CYS A 86 -8.98 14.61 -0.97
C CYS A 86 -9.29 15.79 -0.04
N ASP A 87 -9.38 15.53 1.26
CA ASP A 87 -9.65 16.53 2.30
C ASP A 87 -8.55 17.61 2.36
N TYR A 88 -7.28 17.21 2.24
CA TYR A 88 -6.14 18.12 2.12
C TYR A 88 -6.25 19.06 0.91
N HIS A 89 -6.62 18.52 -0.26
CA HIS A 89 -6.78 19.34 -1.46
C HIS A 89 -7.97 20.30 -1.35
N GLY A 90 -9.10 19.85 -0.80
CA GLY A 90 -10.27 20.69 -0.54
C GLY A 90 -9.93 21.83 0.42
N SER A 91 -9.33 21.51 1.57
CA SER A 91 -8.91 22.50 2.57
C SER A 91 -7.93 23.53 2.01
N LEU A 92 -7.02 23.12 1.12
CA LEU A 92 -6.12 24.06 0.44
C LEU A 92 -6.83 24.94 -0.58
N ALA A 93 -7.81 24.40 -1.32
CA ALA A 93 -8.60 25.17 -2.28
C ALA A 93 -9.41 26.26 -1.57
N GLU A 94 -10.11 25.92 -0.49
CA GLU A 94 -10.87 26.87 0.33
C GLU A 94 -9.99 28.01 0.86
N GLN A 95 -8.76 27.70 1.28
CA GLN A 95 -7.82 28.72 1.76
C GLN A 95 -7.26 29.61 0.64
N ARG A 96 -7.12 29.08 -0.59
CA ARG A 96 -6.74 29.87 -1.76
C ARG A 96 -7.87 30.81 -2.15
N GLU A 97 -9.09 30.30 -2.25
CA GLU A 97 -10.28 31.10 -2.54
C GLU A 97 -10.50 32.19 -1.49
N ALA A 98 -10.34 31.87 -0.19
CA ALA A 98 -10.46 32.86 0.89
C ALA A 98 -9.38 33.96 0.82
N ARG A 99 -8.19 33.67 0.25
CA ARG A 99 -7.15 34.68 0.00
C ARG A 99 -7.49 35.54 -1.21
N GLU A 100 -7.96 34.93 -2.29
CA GLU A 100 -8.34 35.63 -3.52
C GLU A 100 -9.57 36.53 -3.30
N ALA A 101 -10.51 36.11 -2.46
CA ALA A 101 -11.68 36.89 -2.06
C ALA A 101 -11.36 38.07 -1.13
N ARG A 102 -10.12 38.19 -0.64
CA ARG A 102 -9.65 39.30 0.20
C ARG A 102 -8.42 40.00 -0.43
N PRO A 103 -8.57 40.60 -1.63
CA PRO A 103 -7.45 41.31 -2.24
C PRO A 103 -7.16 42.57 -1.41
N GLY A 104 -5.96 42.66 -0.82
CA GLY A 104 -5.47 43.88 -0.16
C GLY A 104 -5.15 43.80 1.33
N VAL A 105 -5.29 42.64 1.99
CA VAL A 105 -4.77 42.49 3.37
C VAL A 105 -3.24 42.36 3.32
N ASN A 106 -2.55 43.50 3.41
CA ASN A 106 -1.11 43.54 3.66
C ASN A 106 -0.80 42.68 4.89
N HIS A 107 -0.17 41.53 4.67
CA HIS A 107 0.25 40.65 5.76
C HIS A 107 1.29 41.41 6.62
N LYS A 108 0.92 41.73 7.86
CA LYS A 108 1.90 42.17 8.86
C LYS A 108 2.97 41.08 8.95
N PRO A 109 4.28 41.42 8.87
CA PRO A 109 5.33 40.43 9.05
C PRO A 109 5.13 39.75 10.41
N ALA A 110 5.20 38.42 10.42
CA ALA A 110 5.04 37.62 11.62
C ALA A 110 5.94 38.18 12.73
N SER A 111 5.36 38.40 13.90
CA SER A 111 6.05 38.88 15.10
C SER A 111 7.34 38.09 15.34
N LYS A 112 8.46 38.78 15.47
CA LYS A 112 9.78 38.22 15.80
C LYS A 112 9.66 37.24 16.97
N GLY A 113 9.91 35.95 16.73
CA GLY A 113 10.06 34.92 17.76
C GLY A 113 9.19 33.67 17.61
N GLY A 114 8.12 33.70 16.80
CA GLY A 114 7.28 32.51 16.55
C GLY A 114 7.78 31.68 15.37
N VAL A 115 7.84 30.36 15.51
CA VAL A 115 8.11 29.45 14.38
C VAL A 115 6.98 29.61 13.35
N HIS A 116 7.30 30.17 12.18
CA HIS A 116 6.33 30.30 11.09
C HIS A 116 6.13 28.94 10.43
N ILE A 117 5.00 28.28 10.71
CA ILE A 117 4.62 27.03 10.03
C ILE A 117 3.88 27.38 8.73
N PRO A 118 4.37 26.94 7.56
CA PRO A 118 3.72 27.16 6.27
C PRO A 118 2.27 26.65 6.26
N THR A 119 1.41 27.36 5.53
CA THR A 119 -0.02 27.06 5.43
C THR A 119 -0.32 25.62 5.00
N HIS A 120 0.43 25.08 4.04
CA HIS A 120 0.25 23.70 3.57
C HIS A 120 0.65 22.65 4.63
N GLU A 121 1.66 22.94 5.46
CA GLU A 121 2.04 22.07 6.57
C GLU A 121 0.98 22.07 7.67
N ARG A 122 0.37 23.24 7.98
CA ARG A 122 -0.73 23.33 8.94
C ARG A 122 -1.96 22.54 8.50
N VAL A 123 -2.33 22.62 7.22
CA VAL A 123 -3.44 21.83 6.66
C VAL A 123 -3.12 20.34 6.73
N ALA A 124 -1.88 19.94 6.40
CA ALA A 124 -1.45 18.56 6.50
C ALA A 124 -1.50 18.02 7.94
N GLU A 125 -1.09 18.81 8.95
CA GLU A 125 -1.21 18.44 10.37
C GLU A 125 -2.66 18.22 10.79
N GLU A 126 -3.56 19.12 10.39
CA GLU A 126 -4.97 19.02 10.72
C GLU A 126 -5.63 17.77 10.12
N VAL A 127 -5.36 17.52 8.84
CA VAL A 127 -5.83 16.34 8.12
C VAL A 127 -5.28 15.06 8.75
N LEU A 128 -3.99 15.00 9.06
CA LEU A 128 -3.39 13.82 9.71
C LEU A 128 -4.04 13.52 11.07
N ARG A 129 -4.34 14.56 11.85
CA ARG A 129 -5.02 14.44 13.15
C ARG A 129 -6.46 13.97 12.99
N ARG A 130 -7.20 14.58 12.06
CA ARG A 130 -8.61 14.26 11.75
C ARG A 130 -8.76 12.80 11.33
N TRP A 131 -7.90 12.36 10.41
CA TRP A 131 -7.90 11.01 9.87
C TRP A 131 -7.09 10.02 10.69
N ARG A 132 -6.52 10.42 11.85
CA ARG A 132 -5.65 9.64 12.74
C ARG A 132 -4.67 8.74 11.98
N LEU A 133 -3.98 9.31 11.01
CA LEU A 133 -3.04 8.57 10.17
C LEU A 133 -1.70 8.40 10.93
N PRO A 134 -1.16 7.17 11.03
CA PRO A 134 0.10 6.92 11.74
C PRO A 134 1.31 7.28 10.85
N MET A 135 1.43 8.54 10.47
CA MET A 135 2.56 9.05 9.69
C MET A 135 2.86 10.51 10.01
N THR A 136 4.07 10.93 9.65
CA THR A 136 4.52 12.32 9.82
C THR A 136 3.99 13.22 8.71
N VAL A 137 3.87 14.52 8.99
CA VAL A 137 3.53 15.57 8.00
C VAL A 137 4.39 15.45 6.76
N ARG A 138 5.70 15.30 6.94
CA ARG A 138 6.66 15.16 5.84
C ARG A 138 6.40 13.91 5.00
N SER A 139 6.09 12.77 5.62
CA SER A 139 5.74 11.55 4.89
C SER A 139 4.44 11.74 4.08
N PHE A 140 3.46 12.43 4.64
CA PHE A 140 2.19 12.71 3.97
C PHE A 140 2.36 13.66 2.78
N LEU A 141 3.14 14.74 2.94
CA LEU A 141 3.44 15.66 1.84
C LEU A 141 4.25 14.99 0.73
N ASN A 142 5.20 14.11 1.07
CA ASN A 142 5.94 13.32 0.07
C ASN A 142 4.99 12.38 -0.71
N GLU A 143 4.00 11.80 -0.05
CA GLU A 143 2.99 10.94 -0.70
C GLU A 143 2.05 11.70 -1.63
N ILE A 144 1.83 12.99 -1.38
CA ILE A 144 1.10 13.88 -2.29
C ILE A 144 2.00 14.30 -3.46
N ALA A 145 3.26 14.66 -3.17
CA ALA A 145 4.23 15.07 -4.19
C ALA A 145 4.57 13.95 -5.17
N SER A 146 4.64 12.70 -4.71
CA SER A 146 4.91 11.52 -5.53
C SER A 146 3.74 11.10 -6.44
N GLN A 147 2.56 11.70 -6.29
CA GLN A 147 1.38 11.42 -7.13
C GLN A 147 1.16 12.46 -8.24
N LYS A 148 2.03 13.47 -8.34
CA LYS A 148 2.12 14.35 -9.51
C LYS A 148 2.95 13.70 -10.61
#